data_AF-A0A814HZU3-F1
#
_entry.id   AF-A0A814HZU3-F1
#
_cell.length_a   1.000
_cell.length_b   1.000
_cell.length_c   1.000
_cell.angle_alpha   90.00
_cell.angle_beta   90.00
_cell.angle_gamma   90.00
#
_symmetry.space_group_name_H-M   'P 1'
#
loop_
_entity.id
_entity.type
_entity.pdbx_description
1 polymer ?
#
loop_
_entity_poly.entity_id
_entity_poly.type
_entity_poly.pdbx_seq_one_letter_code
_entity_poly.pdbx_strand_id
1 'polypeptide(L)'
;MNSNNRIGVDESSVINPNTTRLGKLYEHFRKRKLIWIVLSIILILVIATTIVLMNKTKTEKTSTMEITTAATTEIETTTETTTIATTITTETISEQLLPPAIIDKNTKWKQSATTVAGGHGQGHELNQLNRPQGFYVDDDDDSIYIADTDNHRIVQWKFGANNGEIVAGGNISGNEKYRLKTPEDVILDKEKKYLIICDMGNSRVIKWSCQNSQDQEILIYPSFCWGLAMDNNGDLYIADWVNQKVIRWHEGDTEGTVVAGGNGFGNSCSQLNQAKQIFVDKNHSVYVADDTNHRVMKWEGNATEGLLVAPRNVFNEDLIDVMSNPKGVIVDNTGNIYISYSRYHHITRWSPGAMKGIAVVGTERSGSESTQLTNPQDLSFDRRGNLYVVDRDNHRIQKFLIDLD
;
A
#
# COMPACT_ATOMS: atom_id res chain seq x y z
N MET A 1 36.58 64.48 -38.10
CA MET A 1 36.90 65.44 -37.02
C MET A 1 36.51 64.80 -35.70
N ASN A 2 37.48 64.62 -34.80
CA ASN A 2 37.47 64.38 -33.33
C ASN A 2 36.29 63.60 -32.69
N SER A 3 36.50 62.62 -31.79
CA SER A 3 37.37 62.70 -30.61
C SER A 3 37.76 61.32 -30.03
N ASN A 4 38.98 61.28 -29.49
CA ASN A 4 39.53 60.23 -28.64
C ASN A 4 38.91 60.25 -27.23
N ASN A 5 38.77 59.09 -26.60
CA ASN A 5 39.01 58.95 -25.16
C ASN A 5 39.48 57.53 -24.80
N ARG A 6 40.78 57.40 -24.55
CA ARG A 6 41.41 56.27 -23.86
C ARG A 6 41.50 56.63 -22.38
N ILE A 7 40.96 55.79 -21.50
CA ILE A 7 41.28 55.80 -20.06
C ILE A 7 42.05 54.50 -19.79
N GLY A 8 43.29 54.67 -19.33
CA GLY A 8 44.16 53.57 -18.91
C GLY A 8 43.70 52.99 -17.58
N VAL A 9 43.84 51.68 -17.42
CA VAL A 9 43.66 50.97 -16.16
C VAL A 9 45.04 50.71 -15.59
N ASP A 10 45.26 51.22 -14.38
CA ASP A 10 46.50 51.06 -13.60
C ASP A 10 46.42 49.77 -12.78
N GLU A 11 47.26 48.80 -13.10
CA GLU A 11 47.44 47.55 -12.35
C GLU A 11 48.44 47.76 -11.22
N SER A 12 47.98 48.13 -10.02
CA SER A 12 48.72 47.83 -8.77
C SER A 12 47.89 48.08 -7.49
N SER A 13 47.11 47.09 -7.06
CA SER A 13 46.81 46.93 -5.62
C SER A 13 46.44 45.48 -5.28
N VAL A 14 47.47 44.68 -4.98
CA VAL A 14 47.27 43.35 -4.39
C VAL A 14 46.80 43.54 -2.95
N ILE A 15 45.50 43.46 -2.72
CA ILE A 15 44.90 43.49 -1.37
C ILE A 15 45.18 42.14 -0.69
N ASN A 16 45.98 42.16 0.37
CA ASN A 16 46.22 41.00 1.22
C ASN A 16 44.89 40.56 1.89
N PRO A 17 44.37 39.36 1.60
CA PRO A 17 43.05 38.92 2.08
C PRO A 17 42.96 38.74 3.60
N ASN A 18 44.08 38.79 4.33
CA ASN A 18 44.10 38.61 5.79
C ASN A 18 43.77 39.87 6.61
N THR A 19 43.65 41.05 5.99
CA THR A 19 43.40 42.32 6.72
C THR A 19 41.97 42.84 6.60
N THR A 20 41.14 42.28 5.70
CA THR A 20 39.74 42.70 5.53
C THR A 20 38.78 41.92 6.43
N ARG A 21 37.72 42.59 6.89
CA ARG A 21 36.67 42.03 7.77
C ARG A 21 36.01 40.77 7.15
N LEU A 22 35.95 40.69 5.82
CA LEU A 22 35.47 39.55 5.04
C LEU A 22 36.44 38.35 5.07
N GLY A 23 37.75 38.57 5.01
CA GLY A 23 38.74 37.48 5.08
C GLY A 23 38.77 36.79 6.45
N LYS A 24 38.62 37.55 7.54
CA LYS A 24 38.46 36.99 8.90
C LYS A 24 37.18 36.18 9.05
N LEU A 25 36.09 36.58 8.38
CA LEU A 25 34.82 35.86 8.37
C LEU A 25 34.93 34.53 7.60
N TYR A 26 35.63 34.55 6.46
CA TYR A 26 35.88 33.34 5.65
C TYR A 26 36.71 32.29 6.41
N GLU A 27 37.81 32.69 7.06
CA GLU A 27 38.62 31.78 7.88
C GLU A 27 37.85 31.24 9.11
N HIS A 28 36.95 32.03 9.70
CA HIS A 28 36.05 31.56 10.77
C HIS A 28 35.08 30.48 10.29
N PHE A 29 34.46 30.67 9.12
CA PHE A 29 33.58 29.66 8.51
C PHE A 29 34.35 28.41 8.07
N ARG A 30 35.55 28.56 7.53
CA ARG A 30 36.43 27.44 7.14
C ARG A 30 36.81 26.57 8.35
N LYS A 31 37.20 27.19 9.47
CA LYS A 31 37.51 26.49 10.72
C LYS A 31 36.29 25.76 11.29
N ARG A 32 35.10 26.38 11.26
CA ARG A 32 33.85 25.73 11.67
C ARG A 32 33.51 24.52 10.79
N LYS A 33 33.67 24.63 9.47
CA LYS A 33 33.44 23.51 8.54
C LYS A 33 34.42 22.35 8.78
N LEU A 34 35.68 22.65 9.09
CA LEU A 34 36.68 21.65 9.45
C LEU A 34 36.35 20.94 10.78
N ILE A 35 35.86 21.68 11.78
CA ILE A 35 35.39 21.11 13.06
C ILE A 35 34.22 20.14 12.84
N TRP A 36 33.24 20.50 12.00
CA TRP A 36 32.13 19.60 11.66
C TRP A 36 32.57 18.33 10.94
N ILE A 37 33.56 18.42 10.04
CA ILE A 37 34.13 17.25 9.36
C ILE A 37 34.84 16.33 10.38
N VAL A 38 35.65 16.89 11.28
CA VAL A 38 36.36 16.11 12.31
C VAL A 38 35.37 15.43 13.27
N LEU A 39 34.33 16.14 13.72
CA LEU A 39 33.28 15.57 14.57
C LEU A 39 32.50 14.45 13.86
N SER A 40 32.25 14.58 12.56
CA SER A 40 31.59 13.53 11.76
C SER A 40 32.45 12.27 11.63
N ILE A 41 33.77 12.43 11.44
CA ILE A 41 34.72 11.30 11.39
C ILE A 41 34.81 10.60 12.75
N ILE A 42 34.85 11.35 13.85
CA ILE A 42 34.85 10.77 15.21
C ILE A 42 33.56 9.97 15.46
N LEU A 43 32.40 10.50 15.05
CA LEU A 43 31.13 9.79 15.19
C LEU A 43 31.10 8.49 14.38
N ILE A 44 31.62 8.49 13.15
CA ILE A 44 31.71 7.28 12.32
C ILE A 44 32.63 6.24 12.97
N LEU A 45 33.78 6.66 13.52
CA LEU A 45 34.71 5.77 14.22
C LEU A 45 34.07 5.15 15.48
N VAL A 46 33.33 5.95 16.26
CA VAL A 46 32.60 5.46 17.43
C VAL A 46 31.57 4.42 17.02
N ILE A 47 30.75 4.68 16.01
CA ILE A 47 29.74 3.75 15.49
C ILE A 47 30.39 2.44 15.00
N ALA A 48 31.51 2.53 14.28
CA ALA A 48 32.24 1.35 13.81
C ALA A 48 32.75 0.50 14.99
N THR A 49 33.28 1.13 16.05
CA THR A 49 33.72 0.39 17.24
C THR A 49 32.58 -0.26 18.02
N THR A 50 31.40 0.37 18.12
CA THR A 50 30.23 -0.25 18.75
C THR A 50 29.71 -1.44 17.96
N ILE A 51 29.67 -1.36 16.63
CA ILE A 51 29.26 -2.48 15.76
C ILE A 51 30.20 -3.68 15.93
N VAL A 52 31.52 -3.45 16.01
CA VAL A 52 32.50 -4.52 16.24
C VAL A 52 32.31 -5.17 17.61
N LEU A 53 32.02 -4.39 18.67
CA LEU A 53 31.72 -4.94 20.00
C LEU A 53 30.42 -5.78 20.01
N MET A 54 29.37 -5.32 19.32
CA MET A 54 28.10 -6.03 19.21
C MET A 54 28.24 -7.37 18.46
N ASN A 55 29.06 -7.41 17.41
CA ASN A 55 29.32 -8.65 16.70
C ASN A 55 30.15 -9.64 17.54
N LYS A 56 31.12 -9.16 18.32
CA LYS A 56 31.93 -10.04 19.19
C LYS A 56 31.11 -10.72 20.29
N THR A 57 30.13 -10.00 20.86
CA THR A 57 29.20 -10.54 21.87
C THR A 57 28.15 -11.50 21.30
N LYS A 58 27.84 -11.40 20.01
CA LYS A 58 26.92 -12.33 19.34
C LYS A 58 27.58 -13.69 19.10
N THR A 59 28.87 -13.72 18.78
CA THR A 59 29.63 -14.97 18.54
C THR A 59 29.85 -15.79 19.82
N GLU A 60 29.96 -15.15 20.99
CA GLU A 60 30.12 -15.85 22.27
C GLU A 60 28.81 -16.47 22.82
N LYS A 61 27.64 -16.08 22.29
CA LYS A 61 26.34 -16.61 22.75
C LYS A 61 25.82 -17.82 21.95
N THR A 62 26.50 -18.27 20.90
CA THR A 62 26.01 -19.34 20.01
C THR A 62 26.72 -20.70 20.21
N SER A 63 27.61 -20.84 21.19
CA SER A 63 28.45 -22.04 21.36
C SER A 63 28.15 -22.89 22.60
N THR A 64 26.90 -22.98 23.07
CA THR A 64 26.49 -23.98 24.08
C THR A 64 25.06 -24.47 23.84
N MET A 65 24.90 -25.45 22.95
CA MET A 65 23.76 -26.37 22.94
C MET A 65 24.26 -27.71 22.39
N GLU A 66 24.87 -28.51 23.27
CA GLU A 66 25.19 -29.92 22.99
C GLU A 66 23.90 -30.75 23.13
N ILE A 67 23.59 -31.52 22.08
CA ILE A 67 22.50 -32.49 22.05
C ILE A 67 23.06 -33.82 22.54
N THR A 68 22.61 -34.29 23.70
CA THR A 68 22.82 -35.65 24.20
C THR A 68 21.82 -36.60 23.54
N THR A 69 22.30 -37.50 22.67
CA THR A 69 21.53 -38.65 22.15
C THR A 69 21.92 -39.91 22.92
N ALA A 70 20.96 -40.58 23.54
CA ALA A 70 21.16 -41.78 24.33
C ALA A 70 20.95 -43.07 23.50
N ALA A 71 21.96 -43.94 23.63
CA ALA A 71 21.94 -45.41 23.68
C ALA A 71 21.09 -46.21 22.67
N THR A 72 21.82 -46.87 21.78
CA THR A 72 21.49 -48.09 21.04
C THR A 72 21.34 -49.29 21.97
N THR A 73 20.44 -50.21 21.64
CA THR A 73 20.45 -51.60 22.12
C THR A 73 20.24 -52.51 20.92
N GLU A 74 21.23 -53.36 20.66
CA GLU A 74 21.22 -54.41 19.63
C GLU A 74 20.43 -55.63 20.11
N ILE A 75 19.60 -56.20 19.23
CA ILE A 75 19.27 -57.64 19.23
C ILE A 75 19.26 -58.11 17.77
N GLU A 76 19.95 -59.24 17.56
CA GLU A 76 20.34 -59.87 16.30
C GLU A 76 19.22 -60.58 15.52
N THR A 77 19.44 -60.63 14.19
CA THR A 77 19.10 -61.67 13.19
C THR A 77 17.64 -61.97 12.86
N THR A 78 17.27 -61.73 11.59
CA THR A 78 17.17 -62.78 10.55
C THR A 78 17.00 -62.15 9.16
N THR A 79 17.66 -62.74 8.19
CA THR A 79 17.66 -62.40 6.76
C THR A 79 16.32 -62.71 6.09
N GLU A 80 15.69 -61.70 5.46
CA GLU A 80 14.77 -61.91 4.34
C GLU A 80 14.82 -60.71 3.39
N THR A 81 15.36 -60.95 2.20
CA THR A 81 15.34 -60.03 1.07
C THR A 81 13.91 -59.91 0.55
N THR A 82 13.24 -58.81 0.90
CA THR A 82 12.00 -58.39 0.26
C THR A 82 12.20 -56.99 -0.30
N THR A 83 12.29 -56.90 -1.62
CA THR A 83 12.21 -55.65 -2.39
C THR A 83 10.86 -54.98 -2.11
N ILE A 84 10.85 -54.01 -1.22
CA ILE A 84 9.71 -53.10 -1.05
C ILE A 84 9.95 -51.94 -2.01
N ALA A 85 9.21 -51.94 -3.12
CA ALA A 85 9.02 -50.75 -3.91
C ALA A 85 8.32 -49.71 -3.03
N THR A 86 9.07 -48.72 -2.54
CA THR A 86 8.50 -47.57 -1.86
C THR A 86 7.76 -46.73 -2.89
N THR A 87 6.48 -47.02 -3.07
CA THR A 87 5.52 -46.10 -3.68
C THR A 87 5.57 -44.83 -2.83
N ILE A 88 6.22 -43.78 -3.34
CA ILE A 88 6.12 -42.44 -2.78
C ILE A 88 4.69 -41.99 -3.06
N THR A 89 3.78 -42.34 -2.16
CA THR A 89 2.49 -41.67 -2.08
C THR A 89 2.79 -40.23 -1.70
N THR A 90 2.51 -39.31 -2.61
CA THR A 90 2.43 -37.89 -2.34
C THR A 90 1.35 -37.67 -1.30
N GLU A 91 1.71 -37.81 -0.02
CA GLU A 91 0.92 -37.28 1.08
C GLU A 91 0.84 -35.77 0.85
N THR A 92 -0.38 -35.33 0.57
CA THR A 92 -0.86 -33.97 0.79
C THR A 92 -0.15 -33.38 2.00
N ILE A 93 0.78 -32.46 1.75
CA ILE A 93 1.30 -31.55 2.76
C ILE A 93 0.05 -30.87 3.32
N SER A 94 -0.38 -31.27 4.52
CA SER A 94 -1.38 -30.53 5.25
C SER A 94 -0.90 -29.08 5.31
N GLU A 95 -1.74 -28.12 4.92
CA GLU A 95 -1.52 -26.70 5.11
C GLU A 95 -1.37 -26.41 6.61
N GLN A 96 -0.20 -26.72 7.15
CA GLN A 96 0.28 -26.22 8.42
C GLN A 96 0.44 -24.72 8.21
N LEU A 97 -0.24 -23.90 9.03
CA LEU A 97 -0.19 -22.44 8.96
C LEU A 97 1.25 -21.98 8.81
N LEU A 98 1.67 -21.68 7.58
CA LEU A 98 2.93 -21.01 7.33
C LEU A 98 2.82 -19.65 8.02
N PRO A 99 3.90 -19.16 8.67
CA PRO A 99 3.90 -17.80 9.19
C PRO A 99 3.55 -16.82 8.06
N PRO A 100 2.93 -15.67 8.37
CA PRO A 100 2.59 -14.68 7.35
C PRO A 100 3.81 -14.37 6.48
N ALA A 101 3.61 -14.32 5.16
CA ALA A 101 4.72 -14.05 4.25
C ALA A 101 5.26 -12.64 4.51
N ILE A 102 6.59 -12.53 4.61
CA ILE A 102 7.24 -11.23 4.73
C ILE A 102 7.34 -10.63 3.34
N ILE A 103 6.47 -9.66 3.04
CA ILE A 103 6.57 -8.87 1.81
C ILE A 103 7.64 -7.80 1.95
N ASP A 104 8.52 -7.75 0.96
CA ASP A 104 9.63 -6.81 0.86
C ASP A 104 9.90 -6.41 -0.61
N LYS A 105 10.95 -5.62 -0.80
CA LYS A 105 11.39 -5.17 -2.13
C LYS A 105 11.94 -6.26 -3.06
N ASN A 106 12.13 -7.49 -2.57
CA ASN A 106 12.60 -8.61 -3.38
C ASN A 106 11.44 -9.55 -3.73
N THR A 107 10.30 -9.41 -3.07
CA THR A 107 9.08 -10.14 -3.39
C THR A 107 8.72 -9.92 -4.86
N LYS A 108 8.44 -11.04 -5.53
CA LYS A 108 7.94 -11.09 -6.90
C LYS A 108 6.62 -11.84 -6.89
N TRP A 109 5.82 -11.61 -7.92
CA TRP A 109 4.60 -12.36 -8.16
C TRP A 109 4.67 -13.03 -9.52
N LYS A 110 4.04 -14.20 -9.61
CA LYS A 110 3.77 -14.85 -10.88
C LYS A 110 3.03 -13.86 -11.77
N GLN A 111 3.44 -13.74 -13.02
CA GLN A 111 2.88 -12.74 -13.92
C GLN A 111 1.47 -13.08 -14.40
N SER A 112 1.08 -14.36 -14.36
CA SER A 112 -0.28 -14.81 -14.64
C SER A 112 -1.14 -14.81 -13.37
N ALA A 113 -2.24 -14.07 -13.38
CA ALA A 113 -3.25 -14.11 -12.33
C ALA A 113 -4.29 -15.21 -12.55
N THR A 114 -4.95 -15.58 -11.46
CA THR A 114 -6.19 -16.35 -11.45
C THR A 114 -7.35 -15.43 -11.09
N THR A 115 -8.45 -15.51 -11.81
CA THR A 115 -9.70 -14.83 -11.44
C THR A 115 -10.28 -15.48 -10.19
N VAL A 116 -10.50 -14.72 -9.12
CA VAL A 116 -11.06 -15.23 -7.85
C VAL A 116 -12.51 -14.81 -7.59
N ALA A 117 -12.99 -13.81 -8.33
CA ALA A 117 -14.39 -13.38 -8.32
C ALA A 117 -14.73 -12.67 -9.64
N GLY A 118 -15.97 -12.84 -10.11
CA GLY A 118 -16.41 -12.33 -11.41
C GLY A 118 -15.76 -13.05 -12.60
N GLY A 119 -15.49 -12.31 -13.68
CA GLY A 119 -14.85 -12.87 -14.89
C GLY A 119 -15.78 -13.62 -15.85
N HIS A 120 -17.09 -13.67 -15.56
CA HIS A 120 -18.12 -14.22 -16.44
C HIS A 120 -18.89 -13.12 -17.21
N GLY A 121 -18.17 -12.04 -17.55
CA GLY A 121 -18.71 -10.86 -18.20
C GLY A 121 -19.32 -9.84 -17.23
N GLN A 122 -19.68 -8.69 -17.78
CA GLN A 122 -20.38 -7.63 -17.07
C GLN A 122 -21.83 -8.05 -16.81
N GLY A 123 -22.31 -7.95 -15.57
CA GLY A 123 -23.73 -8.16 -15.28
C GLY A 123 -24.02 -8.27 -13.79
N HIS A 124 -25.24 -8.70 -13.47
CA HIS A 124 -25.79 -8.71 -12.11
C HIS A 124 -26.07 -10.13 -11.57
N GLU A 125 -25.74 -11.17 -12.34
CA GLU A 125 -25.78 -12.54 -11.87
C GLU A 125 -24.76 -12.78 -10.75
N LEU A 126 -24.91 -13.88 -10.01
CA LEU A 126 -24.05 -14.16 -8.85
C LEU A 126 -22.62 -14.58 -9.23
N ASN A 127 -22.35 -14.95 -10.48
CA ASN A 127 -21.00 -15.16 -11.01
C ASN A 127 -20.45 -13.93 -11.78
N GLN A 128 -21.18 -12.82 -11.79
CA GLN A 128 -20.80 -11.60 -12.50
C GLN A 128 -20.55 -10.45 -11.53
N LEU A 129 -19.71 -9.53 -11.97
CA LEU A 129 -19.54 -8.22 -11.35
C LEU A 129 -19.82 -7.15 -12.40
N ASN A 130 -20.00 -5.92 -11.96
CA ASN A 130 -20.20 -4.76 -12.80
C ASN A 130 -19.42 -3.58 -12.22
N ARG A 131 -18.25 -3.36 -12.82
CA ARG A 131 -17.29 -2.30 -12.44
C ARG A 131 -17.01 -2.24 -10.92
N PRO A 132 -16.50 -3.32 -10.33
CA PRO A 132 -16.11 -3.31 -8.92
C PRO A 132 -15.04 -2.23 -8.65
N GLN A 133 -15.05 -1.64 -7.46
CA GLN A 133 -14.17 -0.52 -7.09
C GLN A 133 -13.22 -0.90 -5.94
N GLY A 134 -13.73 -0.96 -4.71
CA GLY A 134 -13.01 -1.40 -3.51
C GLY A 134 -13.38 -2.83 -3.09
N PHE A 135 -12.52 -3.43 -2.28
CA PHE A 135 -12.72 -4.77 -1.75
C PHE A 135 -11.92 -4.99 -0.46
N TYR A 136 -12.32 -6.01 0.30
CA TYR A 136 -11.63 -6.46 1.50
C TYR A 136 -11.39 -7.97 1.46
N VAL A 137 -10.16 -8.38 1.75
CA VAL A 137 -9.77 -9.79 1.87
C VAL A 137 -9.85 -10.20 3.33
N ASP A 138 -10.72 -11.16 3.64
CA ASP A 138 -10.80 -11.79 4.95
C ASP A 138 -10.13 -13.17 4.91
N ASP A 139 -8.88 -13.21 5.32
CA ASP A 139 -8.06 -14.43 5.36
C ASP A 139 -8.47 -15.43 6.45
N ASP A 140 -9.22 -14.99 7.47
CA ASP A 140 -9.67 -15.89 8.53
C ASP A 140 -10.91 -16.68 8.10
N ASP A 141 -11.71 -16.08 7.22
CA ASP A 141 -12.94 -16.67 6.66
C ASP A 141 -12.77 -17.19 5.22
N ASP A 142 -11.56 -17.09 4.66
CA ASP A 142 -11.23 -17.40 3.26
C ASP A 142 -12.22 -16.74 2.28
N SER A 143 -12.49 -15.46 2.52
CA SER A 143 -13.52 -14.67 1.83
C SER A 143 -12.95 -13.38 1.25
N ILE A 144 -13.60 -12.89 0.19
CA ILE A 144 -13.43 -11.54 -0.32
C ILE A 144 -14.77 -10.82 -0.36
N TYR A 145 -14.83 -9.61 0.19
CA TYR A 145 -16.00 -8.73 0.12
C TYR A 145 -15.73 -7.65 -0.92
N ILE A 146 -16.65 -7.48 -1.86
CA ILE A 146 -16.43 -6.65 -3.06
C ILE A 146 -17.54 -5.61 -3.15
N ALA A 147 -17.16 -4.35 -3.28
CA ALA A 147 -18.07 -3.30 -3.69
C ALA A 147 -18.35 -3.43 -5.20
N ASP A 148 -19.48 -4.07 -5.53
CA ASP A 148 -19.95 -4.28 -6.90
C ASP A 148 -20.76 -3.05 -7.35
N THR A 149 -20.03 -1.98 -7.61
CA THR A 149 -20.49 -0.59 -7.59
C THR A 149 -21.66 -0.31 -8.52
N ASP A 150 -21.56 -0.69 -9.80
CA ASP A 150 -22.61 -0.40 -10.78
C ASP A 150 -23.84 -1.33 -10.63
N ASN A 151 -23.72 -2.39 -9.80
CA ASN A 151 -24.86 -3.21 -9.38
C ASN A 151 -25.45 -2.76 -8.03
N HIS A 152 -24.84 -1.78 -7.36
CA HIS A 152 -25.30 -1.22 -6.08
C HIS A 152 -25.38 -2.23 -4.93
N ARG A 153 -24.41 -3.15 -4.85
CA ARG A 153 -24.37 -4.21 -3.85
C ARG A 153 -22.97 -4.46 -3.30
N ILE A 154 -22.91 -5.13 -2.15
CA ILE A 154 -21.69 -5.80 -1.69
C ILE A 154 -21.87 -7.31 -1.91
N VAL A 155 -20.88 -7.94 -2.52
CA VAL A 155 -20.85 -9.40 -2.74
C VAL A 155 -19.71 -10.01 -1.94
N GLN A 156 -20.01 -11.07 -1.18
CA GLN A 156 -19.01 -11.94 -0.58
C GLN A 156 -18.70 -13.11 -1.53
N TRP A 157 -17.43 -13.41 -1.74
CA TRP A 157 -16.98 -14.57 -2.50
C TRP A 157 -16.07 -15.42 -1.62
N LYS A 158 -16.39 -16.71 -1.48
CA LYS A 158 -15.49 -17.67 -0.84
C LYS A 158 -14.40 -18.07 -1.81
N PHE A 159 -13.17 -18.27 -1.33
CA PHE A 159 -12.07 -18.72 -2.17
C PHE A 159 -12.40 -20.05 -2.85
N GLY A 160 -12.27 -20.10 -4.18
CA GLY A 160 -12.61 -21.25 -5.01
C GLY A 160 -14.10 -21.40 -5.36
N ALA A 161 -14.98 -20.51 -4.89
CA ALA A 161 -16.38 -20.53 -5.27
C ALA A 161 -16.61 -19.96 -6.69
N ASN A 162 -17.59 -20.52 -7.41
CA ASN A 162 -17.96 -20.05 -8.75
C ASN A 162 -18.95 -18.87 -8.73
N ASN A 163 -19.63 -18.66 -7.59
CA ASN A 163 -20.63 -17.61 -7.41
C ASN A 163 -20.39 -16.91 -6.08
N GLY A 164 -20.68 -15.62 -6.03
CA GLY A 164 -20.74 -14.85 -4.80
C GLY A 164 -22.12 -14.87 -4.18
N GLU A 165 -22.21 -14.32 -2.98
CA GLU A 165 -23.42 -14.10 -2.20
C GLU A 165 -23.60 -12.61 -1.94
N ILE A 166 -24.81 -12.09 -2.15
CA ILE A 166 -25.11 -10.69 -1.86
C ILE A 166 -25.27 -10.53 -0.35
N VAL A 167 -24.39 -9.75 0.27
CA VAL A 167 -24.38 -9.53 1.73
C VAL A 167 -24.88 -8.15 2.14
N ALA A 168 -24.92 -7.18 1.22
CA ALA A 168 -25.52 -5.86 1.45
C ALA A 168 -26.07 -5.20 0.18
N GLY A 169 -27.09 -4.34 0.34
CA GLY A 169 -27.73 -3.58 -0.74
C GLY A 169 -28.71 -4.39 -1.58
N GLY A 170 -28.19 -5.21 -2.50
CA GLY A 170 -28.98 -5.88 -3.55
C GLY A 170 -28.83 -5.21 -4.92
N ASN A 171 -29.54 -5.69 -5.95
CA ASN A 171 -29.35 -5.23 -7.33
C ASN A 171 -30.14 -3.95 -7.68
N ILE A 172 -30.58 -3.17 -6.69
CA ILE A 172 -31.46 -2.02 -6.90
C ILE A 172 -30.91 -0.83 -6.14
N SER A 173 -30.56 0.23 -6.88
CA SER A 173 -30.19 1.52 -6.30
C SER A 173 -31.34 2.08 -5.46
N GLY A 174 -31.01 2.65 -4.31
CA GLY A 174 -31.94 3.37 -3.46
C GLY A 174 -31.23 4.13 -2.37
N ASN A 175 -31.95 4.98 -1.64
CA ASN A 175 -31.43 5.76 -0.51
C ASN A 175 -31.95 5.25 0.84
N GLU A 176 -32.84 4.26 0.82
CA GLU A 176 -33.31 3.55 2.00
C GLU A 176 -32.12 2.95 2.76
N LYS A 177 -32.29 2.74 4.06
CA LYS A 177 -31.23 2.23 4.93
C LYS A 177 -30.67 0.87 4.48
N TYR A 178 -31.50 0.05 3.86
CA TYR A 178 -31.18 -1.27 3.35
C TYR A 178 -30.88 -1.29 1.83
N ARG A 179 -30.77 -0.14 1.17
CA ARG A 179 -30.36 -0.05 -0.24
C ARG A 179 -29.08 0.75 -0.35
N LEU A 180 -28.16 0.28 -1.18
CA LEU A 180 -26.95 1.02 -1.51
C LEU A 180 -27.15 1.75 -2.84
N LYS A 181 -26.29 2.72 -3.09
CA LYS A 181 -26.19 3.44 -4.36
C LYS A 181 -24.72 3.73 -4.61
N THR A 182 -24.17 2.96 -5.55
CA THR A 182 -22.78 3.05 -6.01
C THR A 182 -21.81 2.97 -4.83
N PRO A 183 -21.80 1.83 -4.10
CA PRO A 183 -20.82 1.63 -3.05
C PRO A 183 -19.42 1.61 -3.68
N GLU A 184 -18.51 2.42 -3.15
CA GLU A 184 -17.15 2.55 -3.70
C GLU A 184 -16.15 1.66 -2.95
N ASP A 185 -16.40 1.36 -1.68
CA ASP A 185 -15.50 0.55 -0.87
C ASP A 185 -16.23 -0.16 0.27
N VAL A 186 -15.62 -1.23 0.76
CA VAL A 186 -16.11 -2.04 1.88
C VAL A 186 -14.94 -2.62 2.66
N ILE A 187 -15.02 -2.54 3.99
CA ILE A 187 -14.12 -3.23 4.91
C ILE A 187 -14.92 -3.94 6.01
N LEU A 188 -14.30 -4.85 6.74
CA LEU A 188 -14.85 -5.36 7.99
C LEU A 188 -14.43 -4.47 9.16
N ASP A 189 -15.29 -4.39 10.18
CA ASP A 189 -14.89 -3.83 11.47
C ASP A 189 -13.87 -4.75 12.19
N LYS A 190 -13.22 -4.22 13.22
CA LYS A 190 -12.17 -4.93 13.96
C LYS A 190 -12.60 -6.30 14.47
N GLU A 191 -13.85 -6.43 14.89
CA GLU A 191 -14.43 -7.68 15.42
C GLU A 191 -15.05 -8.58 14.33
N LYS A 192 -15.01 -8.15 13.06
CA LYS A 192 -15.59 -8.83 11.89
C LYS A 192 -17.08 -9.16 12.02
N LYS A 193 -17.81 -8.32 12.76
CA LYS A 193 -19.26 -8.43 12.97
C LYS A 193 -20.04 -7.58 11.99
N TYR A 194 -19.42 -6.53 11.45
CA TYR A 194 -20.06 -5.56 10.59
C TYR A 194 -19.22 -5.25 9.37
N LEU A 195 -19.87 -5.16 8.21
CA LEU A 195 -19.33 -4.47 7.06
C LEU A 195 -19.42 -2.96 7.31
N ILE A 196 -18.35 -2.24 7.04
CA ILE A 196 -18.34 -0.79 6.93
C ILE A 196 -18.26 -0.45 5.46
N ILE A 197 -19.30 0.19 4.94
CA ILE A 197 -19.50 0.39 3.51
C ILE A 197 -19.49 1.87 3.21
N CYS A 198 -18.68 2.25 2.23
CA CYS A 198 -18.73 3.57 1.64
C CYS A 198 -19.84 3.61 0.59
N ASP A 199 -21.02 4.11 0.97
CA ASP A 199 -22.19 4.23 0.12
C ASP A 199 -22.23 5.62 -0.55
N MET A 200 -21.25 5.85 -1.42
CA MET A 200 -20.90 7.16 -1.97
C MET A 200 -22.07 7.87 -2.66
N GLY A 201 -22.88 7.15 -3.43
CA GLY A 201 -24.01 7.72 -4.17
C GLY A 201 -25.17 8.16 -3.29
N ASN A 202 -25.20 7.73 -2.02
CA ASN A 202 -26.07 8.22 -0.96
C ASN A 202 -25.38 9.16 0.03
N SER A 203 -24.11 9.51 -0.23
CA SER A 203 -23.29 10.38 0.61
C SER A 203 -23.22 9.94 2.06
N ARG A 204 -22.99 8.64 2.31
CA ARG A 204 -22.91 8.10 3.68
C ARG A 204 -21.88 6.99 3.82
N VAL A 205 -21.42 6.81 5.05
CA VAL A 205 -20.77 5.57 5.50
C VAL A 205 -21.77 4.81 6.35
N ILE A 206 -22.02 3.55 6.00
CA ILE A 206 -23.02 2.70 6.65
C ILE A 206 -22.36 1.45 7.22
N LYS A 207 -22.70 1.12 8.46
CA LYS A 207 -22.37 -0.13 9.15
C LYS A 207 -23.50 -1.12 8.90
N TRP A 208 -23.15 -2.36 8.54
CA TRP A 208 -24.10 -3.39 8.15
C TRP A 208 -23.75 -4.71 8.80
N SER A 209 -24.66 -5.30 9.58
CA SER A 209 -24.39 -6.53 10.33
C SER A 209 -24.17 -7.72 9.39
N CYS A 210 -23.10 -8.48 9.63
CA CYS A 210 -22.80 -9.71 8.90
C CYS A 210 -23.74 -10.86 9.30
N GLN A 211 -24.46 -10.74 10.42
CA GLN A 211 -25.34 -11.79 10.95
C GLN A 211 -26.83 -11.48 10.80
N ASN A 212 -27.19 -10.19 10.79
CA ASN A 212 -28.57 -9.74 10.68
C ASN A 212 -28.71 -8.70 9.58
N SER A 213 -29.22 -9.11 8.41
CA SER A 213 -29.37 -8.23 7.24
C SER A 213 -30.41 -7.10 7.42
N GLN A 214 -31.04 -6.96 8.58
CA GLN A 214 -31.93 -5.84 8.95
C GLN A 214 -31.29 -4.87 9.96
N ASP A 215 -30.11 -5.22 10.47
CA ASP A 215 -29.32 -4.38 11.38
C ASP A 215 -28.29 -3.59 10.58
N GLN A 216 -28.64 -2.35 10.30
CA GLN A 216 -27.74 -1.36 9.73
C GLN A 216 -27.66 -0.14 10.64
N GLU A 217 -26.63 0.68 10.47
CA GLU A 217 -26.49 1.96 11.14
C GLU A 217 -25.76 2.93 10.22
N ILE A 218 -26.29 4.14 10.05
CA ILE A 218 -25.56 5.18 9.32
C ILE A 218 -24.54 5.77 10.29
N LEU A 219 -23.26 5.52 10.06
CA LEU A 219 -22.18 6.00 10.92
C LEU A 219 -21.87 7.48 10.65
N ILE A 220 -21.79 7.85 9.38
CA ILE A 220 -21.35 9.19 8.97
C ILE A 220 -22.25 9.69 7.84
N TYR A 221 -22.85 10.87 8.03
CA TYR A 221 -23.65 11.56 7.04
C TYR A 221 -23.63 13.09 7.24
N PRO A 222 -23.43 13.89 6.17
CA PRO A 222 -23.02 13.47 4.84
C PRO A 222 -21.54 13.06 4.81
N SER A 223 -21.18 12.13 3.93
CA SER A 223 -19.80 11.73 3.64
C SER A 223 -19.67 11.41 2.16
N PHE A 224 -18.73 12.05 1.45
CA PHE A 224 -18.39 11.69 0.08
C PHE A 224 -17.17 10.78 0.07
N CYS A 225 -17.30 9.69 0.81
CA CYS A 225 -16.25 8.70 0.96
C CYS A 225 -15.87 8.10 -0.41
N TRP A 226 -14.61 7.68 -0.52
CA TRP A 226 -14.15 6.83 -1.61
C TRP A 226 -13.42 5.62 -1.07
N GLY A 227 -12.37 5.84 -0.28
CA GLY A 227 -11.61 4.78 0.39
C GLY A 227 -11.88 4.71 1.88
N LEU A 228 -11.85 3.49 2.42
CA LEU A 228 -11.98 3.18 3.83
C LEU A 228 -10.74 2.43 4.32
N ALA A 229 -10.32 2.71 5.55
CA ALA A 229 -9.33 1.90 6.25
C ALA A 229 -9.68 1.85 7.74
N MET A 230 -9.35 0.77 8.41
CA MET A 230 -9.50 0.66 9.86
C MET A 230 -8.17 0.23 10.48
N ASP A 231 -7.79 0.90 11.56
CA ASP A 231 -6.58 0.52 12.28
C ASP A 231 -6.86 -0.55 13.36
N ASN A 232 -5.80 -1.04 14.00
CA ASN A 232 -5.90 -2.06 15.05
C ASN A 232 -6.59 -1.58 16.33
N ASN A 233 -6.80 -0.27 16.51
CA ASN A 233 -7.57 0.28 17.62
C ASN A 233 -9.07 0.28 17.32
N GLY A 234 -9.45 0.17 16.05
CA GLY A 234 -10.83 0.27 15.57
C GLY A 234 -11.19 1.68 15.06
N ASP A 235 -10.20 2.57 14.91
CA ASP A 235 -10.44 3.89 14.33
C ASP A 235 -10.69 3.73 12.83
N LEU A 236 -11.81 4.30 12.36
CA LEU A 236 -12.18 4.31 10.96
C LEU A 236 -11.58 5.55 10.28
N TYR A 237 -10.88 5.33 9.17
CA TYR A 237 -10.34 6.37 8.32
C TYR A 237 -11.13 6.41 7.01
N ILE A 238 -11.49 7.61 6.57
CA ILE A 238 -12.35 7.85 5.43
C ILE A 238 -11.70 8.89 4.54
N ALA A 239 -11.39 8.52 3.29
CA ALA A 239 -11.04 9.50 2.27
C ALA A 239 -12.30 10.17 1.73
N ASP A 240 -12.47 11.44 2.05
CA ASP A 240 -13.55 12.27 1.52
C ASP A 240 -13.06 12.96 0.24
N TRP A 241 -13.42 12.37 -0.90
CA TRP A 241 -12.98 12.79 -2.23
C TRP A 241 -13.42 14.21 -2.56
N VAL A 242 -14.62 14.62 -2.13
CA VAL A 242 -15.18 15.94 -2.45
C VAL A 242 -14.54 17.00 -1.56
N ASN A 243 -14.40 16.71 -0.27
CA ASN A 243 -13.89 17.66 0.71
C ASN A 243 -12.36 17.67 0.83
N GLN A 244 -11.64 16.93 -0.02
CA GLN A 244 -10.18 16.96 -0.16
C GLN A 244 -9.44 16.66 1.16
N LYS A 245 -9.93 15.67 1.91
CA LYS A 245 -9.41 15.35 3.23
C LYS A 245 -9.58 13.87 3.56
N VAL A 246 -8.75 13.39 4.49
CA VAL A 246 -8.98 12.13 5.19
C VAL A 246 -9.41 12.45 6.61
N ILE A 247 -10.49 11.79 7.03
CA ILE A 247 -11.07 11.93 8.36
C ILE A 247 -10.81 10.64 9.12
N ARG A 248 -10.35 10.74 10.37
CA ARG A 248 -10.36 9.65 11.34
C ARG A 248 -11.57 9.79 12.25
N TRP A 249 -12.27 8.69 12.50
CA TRP A 249 -13.46 8.61 13.32
C TRP A 249 -13.32 7.47 14.33
N HIS A 250 -13.37 7.78 15.61
CA HIS A 250 -13.41 6.79 16.69
C HIS A 250 -14.86 6.42 17.03
N GLU A 251 -15.09 5.22 17.55
CA GLU A 251 -16.42 4.82 18.01
C GLU A 251 -16.92 5.76 19.12
N GLY A 252 -18.13 6.28 18.96
CA GLY A 252 -18.73 7.25 19.89
C GLY A 252 -18.37 8.72 19.63
N ASP A 253 -17.48 9.01 18.68
CA ASP A 253 -17.25 10.39 18.24
C ASP A 253 -18.52 10.99 17.64
N THR A 254 -18.72 12.29 17.85
CA THR A 254 -19.79 13.07 17.20
C THR A 254 -19.32 13.79 15.94
N GLU A 255 -18.00 13.93 15.77
CA GLU A 255 -17.34 14.52 14.61
C GLU A 255 -16.00 13.86 14.37
N GLY A 256 -15.56 13.81 13.11
CA GLY A 256 -14.29 13.20 12.76
C GLY A 256 -13.13 14.19 12.77
N THR A 257 -11.95 13.69 13.10
CA THR A 257 -10.70 14.45 13.11
C THR A 257 -10.06 14.43 11.72
N VAL A 258 -9.71 15.59 11.16
CA VAL A 258 -8.94 15.64 9.90
C VAL A 258 -7.50 15.20 10.16
N VAL A 259 -7.03 14.18 9.44
CA VAL A 259 -5.69 13.59 9.59
C VAL A 259 -4.82 13.70 8.33
N ALA A 260 -5.41 14.08 7.19
CA ALA A 260 -4.69 14.44 5.98
C ALA A 260 -5.51 15.43 5.15
N GLY A 261 -4.84 16.36 4.45
CA GLY A 261 -5.51 17.38 3.63
C GLY A 261 -6.33 18.38 4.46
N GLY A 262 -7.52 18.74 3.97
CA GLY A 262 -8.44 19.66 4.65
C GLY A 262 -8.11 21.16 4.49
N ASN A 263 -7.04 21.50 3.78
CA ASN A 263 -6.61 22.88 3.52
C ASN A 263 -7.04 23.39 2.14
N GLY A 264 -8.20 22.93 1.68
CA GLY A 264 -8.74 23.21 0.36
C GLY A 264 -8.11 22.38 -0.76
N PHE A 265 -8.66 22.56 -1.97
CA PHE A 265 -8.19 21.92 -3.19
C PHE A 265 -6.85 22.53 -3.64
N GLY A 266 -5.88 21.68 -3.94
CA GLY A 266 -4.60 22.12 -4.50
C GLY A 266 -3.54 21.03 -4.47
N ASN A 267 -2.29 21.41 -4.76
CA ASN A 267 -1.14 20.49 -4.85
C ASN A 267 -0.01 20.81 -3.85
N SER A 268 -0.26 21.71 -2.89
CA SER A 268 0.67 21.96 -1.78
C SER A 268 0.83 20.71 -0.91
N CYS A 269 1.85 20.66 -0.06
CA CYS A 269 2.07 19.51 0.84
C CYS A 269 0.93 19.32 1.85
N SER A 270 0.16 20.36 2.18
CA SER A 270 -1.00 20.31 3.07
C SER A 270 -2.35 20.09 2.35
N GLN A 271 -2.34 19.98 1.02
CA GLN A 271 -3.54 19.93 0.18
C GLN A 271 -3.65 18.62 -0.57
N LEU A 272 -4.89 18.25 -0.91
CA LEU A 272 -5.24 17.10 -1.71
C LEU A 272 -6.12 17.54 -2.89
N ASN A 273 -6.17 16.69 -3.90
CA ASN A 273 -7.01 16.82 -5.06
C ASN A 273 -7.51 15.43 -5.47
N GLN A 274 -8.76 15.17 -5.11
CA GLN A 274 -9.49 13.96 -5.39
C GLN A 274 -8.86 12.74 -4.71
N ALA A 275 -8.76 12.79 -3.38
CA ALA A 275 -8.29 11.68 -2.57
C ALA A 275 -9.14 10.41 -2.81
N LYS A 276 -8.49 9.33 -3.27
CA LYS A 276 -9.11 8.03 -3.58
C LYS A 276 -8.89 7.06 -2.42
N GLN A 277 -8.24 5.93 -2.66
CA GLN A 277 -7.94 4.97 -1.61
C GLN A 277 -6.88 5.49 -0.66
N ILE A 278 -6.94 4.92 0.53
CA ILE A 278 -6.02 5.21 1.62
C ILE A 278 -5.47 3.92 2.21
N PHE A 279 -4.29 4.04 2.79
CA PHE A 279 -3.71 2.98 3.62
C PHE A 279 -3.25 3.58 4.94
N VAL A 280 -3.53 2.89 6.04
CA VAL A 280 -3.11 3.31 7.38
C VAL A 280 -2.10 2.30 7.89
N ASP A 281 -0.88 2.77 8.17
CA ASP A 281 0.16 1.90 8.72
C ASP A 281 0.00 1.68 10.23
N LYS A 282 0.78 0.75 10.78
CA LYS A 282 0.80 0.44 12.22
C LYS A 282 1.20 1.60 13.13
N ASN A 283 1.76 2.68 12.58
CA ASN A 283 2.11 3.90 13.30
C ASN A 283 1.03 4.99 13.11
N HIS A 284 -0.15 4.62 12.58
CA HIS A 284 -1.26 5.51 12.26
C HIS A 284 -0.91 6.57 11.20
N SER A 285 0.11 6.31 10.37
CA SER A 285 0.40 7.17 9.22
C SER A 285 -0.59 6.86 8.09
N VAL A 286 -1.12 7.91 7.48
CA VAL A 286 -2.09 7.81 6.40
C VAL A 286 -1.41 8.06 5.06
N TYR A 287 -1.46 7.06 4.18
CA TYR A 287 -1.04 7.15 2.79
C TYR A 287 -2.27 7.43 1.95
N VAL A 288 -2.20 8.42 1.06
CA VAL A 288 -3.33 8.88 0.27
C VAL A 288 -2.98 8.86 -1.21
N ALA A 289 -3.77 8.15 -2.01
CA ALA A 289 -3.77 8.29 -3.46
C ALA A 289 -4.38 9.64 -3.84
N ASP A 290 -3.53 10.62 -4.14
CA ASP A 290 -3.89 11.98 -4.52
C ASP A 290 -4.05 12.04 -6.05
N ASP A 291 -5.18 11.47 -6.51
CA ASP A 291 -5.43 11.00 -7.88
C ASP A 291 -5.13 12.02 -8.97
N THR A 292 -5.68 13.23 -8.84
CA THR A 292 -5.56 14.27 -9.87
C THR A 292 -4.28 15.09 -9.73
N ASN A 293 -3.64 15.06 -8.57
CA ASN A 293 -2.26 15.54 -8.43
C ASN A 293 -1.22 14.52 -8.89
N HIS A 294 -1.66 13.31 -9.25
CA HIS A 294 -0.82 12.24 -9.79
C HIS A 294 0.29 11.79 -8.84
N ARG A 295 0.01 11.74 -7.53
CA ARG A 295 1.01 11.43 -6.50
C ARG A 295 0.43 10.60 -5.37
N VAL A 296 1.30 10.01 -4.56
CA VAL A 296 0.94 9.48 -3.24
C VAL A 296 1.64 10.29 -2.17
N MET A 297 0.84 10.71 -1.19
CA MET A 297 1.27 11.53 -0.08
C MET A 297 1.09 10.74 1.23
N LYS A 298 2.01 10.89 2.18
CA LYS A 298 1.95 10.28 3.51
C LYS A 298 1.82 11.37 4.57
N TRP A 299 0.80 11.31 5.40
CA TRP A 299 0.72 12.07 6.65
C TRP A 299 1.09 11.18 7.82
N GLU A 300 2.06 11.61 8.61
CA GLU A 300 2.30 11.00 9.93
C GLU A 300 1.28 11.58 10.91
N GLY A 301 0.82 10.80 11.90
CA GLY A 301 -0.46 11.02 12.59
C GLY A 301 -0.86 12.46 12.93
N ASN A 302 0.06 13.30 13.45
CA ASN A 302 -0.21 14.70 13.83
C ASN A 302 0.43 15.74 12.89
N ALA A 303 0.87 15.34 11.70
CA ALA A 303 1.52 16.23 10.74
C ALA A 303 0.49 17.18 10.10
N THR A 304 0.86 18.46 9.96
CA THR A 304 0.05 19.46 9.25
C THR A 304 0.26 19.42 7.73
N GLU A 305 1.34 18.77 7.29
CA GLU A 305 1.73 18.63 5.89
C GLU A 305 2.08 17.17 5.60
N GLY A 306 1.77 16.73 4.39
CA GLY A 306 2.09 15.41 3.88
C GLY A 306 3.48 15.38 3.26
N LEU A 307 4.10 14.21 3.35
CA LEU A 307 5.36 13.88 2.69
C LEU A 307 5.07 13.23 1.35
N LEU A 308 5.74 13.69 0.29
CA LEU A 308 5.67 13.05 -1.02
C LEU A 308 6.39 11.71 -0.96
N VAL A 309 5.67 10.61 -1.15
CA VAL A 309 6.23 9.25 -1.06
C VAL A 309 6.19 8.48 -2.38
N ALA A 310 5.32 8.87 -3.31
CA ALA A 310 5.42 8.50 -4.71
C ALA A 310 5.11 9.73 -5.58
N PRO A 311 6.11 10.35 -6.24
CA PRO A 311 5.87 11.43 -7.19
C PRO A 311 5.09 10.96 -8.41
N ARG A 312 4.75 11.91 -9.29
CA ARG A 312 4.23 11.61 -10.62
C ARG A 312 5.12 10.59 -11.31
N ASN A 313 4.51 9.49 -11.74
CA ASN A 313 5.25 8.39 -12.34
C ASN A 313 5.56 8.72 -13.80
N VAL A 314 6.80 9.09 -14.09
CA VAL A 314 7.25 9.40 -15.45
C VAL A 314 7.78 8.11 -16.08
N PHE A 315 6.92 7.42 -16.84
CA PHE A 315 7.31 6.22 -17.58
C PHE A 315 8.07 6.54 -18.88
N ASN A 316 7.73 7.65 -19.52
CA ASN A 316 8.35 8.12 -20.76
C ASN A 316 8.56 9.64 -20.69
N GLU A 317 9.81 10.09 -20.86
CA GLU A 317 10.19 11.51 -20.82
C GLU A 317 9.63 12.31 -22.00
N ASP A 318 9.21 11.64 -23.09
CA ASP A 318 8.73 12.27 -24.33
C ASP A 318 7.22 12.51 -24.39
N LEU A 319 6.45 11.98 -23.43
CA LEU A 319 5.01 12.23 -23.33
C LEU A 319 4.79 13.32 -22.29
N ILE A 320 4.48 14.55 -22.71
CA ILE A 320 4.25 15.69 -21.80
C ILE A 320 2.85 15.64 -21.14
N ASP A 321 2.02 14.65 -21.49
CA ASP A 321 0.67 14.45 -20.95
C ASP A 321 0.57 13.16 -20.09
N VAL A 322 1.45 13.05 -19.09
CA VAL A 322 1.61 11.88 -18.19
C VAL A 322 0.57 11.90 -17.06
N MET A 323 -0.69 11.62 -17.38
CA MET A 323 -1.72 11.39 -16.37
C MET A 323 -1.48 10.05 -15.65
N SER A 324 -0.63 10.00 -14.62
CA SER A 324 -0.52 8.85 -13.73
C SER A 324 -1.57 8.98 -12.62
N ASN A 325 -2.73 8.33 -12.77
CA ASN A 325 -3.84 8.38 -11.81
C ASN A 325 -3.70 7.26 -10.76
N PRO A 326 -3.01 7.46 -9.62
CA PRO A 326 -2.98 6.47 -8.56
C PRO A 326 -4.40 6.28 -8.03
N LYS A 327 -4.86 5.02 -7.96
CA LYS A 327 -6.19 4.71 -7.43
C LYS A 327 -6.10 4.07 -6.06
N GLY A 328 -5.48 2.90 -6.00
CA GLY A 328 -5.24 2.08 -4.83
C GLY A 328 -3.83 2.29 -4.30
N VAL A 329 -3.66 2.21 -2.98
CA VAL A 329 -2.36 2.27 -2.32
C VAL A 329 -2.32 1.29 -1.16
N ILE A 330 -1.26 0.48 -1.08
CA ILE A 330 -0.93 -0.36 0.09
C ILE A 330 0.56 -0.28 0.39
N VAL A 331 0.96 -0.55 1.63
CA VAL A 331 2.36 -0.49 2.05
C VAL A 331 2.77 -1.78 2.73
N ASP A 332 3.93 -2.34 2.37
CA ASP A 332 4.46 -3.52 3.03
C ASP A 332 5.17 -3.21 4.37
N ASN A 333 5.53 -4.25 5.11
CA ASN A 333 6.18 -4.14 6.42
C ASN A 333 7.58 -3.49 6.37
N THR A 334 8.16 -3.34 5.18
CA THR A 334 9.46 -2.67 4.96
C THR A 334 9.30 -1.24 4.43
N GLY A 335 8.07 -0.78 4.21
CA GLY A 335 7.75 0.56 3.75
C GLY A 335 7.72 0.71 2.22
N ASN A 336 7.78 -0.36 1.43
CA ASN A 336 7.55 -0.20 -0.02
C ASN A 336 6.06 0.02 -0.27
N ILE A 337 5.77 0.90 -1.21
CA ILE A 337 4.43 1.36 -1.53
C ILE A 337 4.03 0.72 -2.85
N TYR A 338 2.86 0.09 -2.87
CA TYR A 338 2.29 -0.52 -4.05
C TYR A 338 1.09 0.30 -4.50
N ILE A 339 1.06 0.62 -5.79
CA ILE A 339 0.08 1.57 -6.35
C ILE A 339 -0.53 0.95 -7.60
N SER A 340 -1.86 0.95 -7.67
CA SER A 340 -2.58 0.67 -8.91
C SER A 340 -2.67 1.95 -9.74
N TYR A 341 -2.27 1.86 -11.01
CA TYR A 341 -2.42 2.95 -11.97
C TYR A 341 -3.45 2.59 -13.03
N SER A 342 -4.62 3.23 -12.96
CA SER A 342 -5.75 2.96 -13.85
C SER A 342 -5.38 3.04 -15.34
N ARG A 343 -4.74 4.14 -15.74
CA ARG A 343 -4.38 4.43 -17.14
C ARG A 343 -3.24 3.58 -17.68
N TYR A 344 -2.38 3.09 -16.80
CA TYR A 344 -1.25 2.26 -17.20
C TYR A 344 -1.47 0.77 -16.96
N HIS A 345 -2.64 0.37 -16.45
CA HIS A 345 -3.06 -1.04 -16.46
C HIS A 345 -2.07 -1.99 -15.76
N HIS A 346 -1.43 -1.50 -14.69
CA HIS A 346 -0.45 -2.26 -13.93
C HIS A 346 -0.41 -1.81 -12.47
N ILE A 347 0.28 -2.60 -11.66
CA ILE A 347 0.65 -2.26 -10.30
C ILE A 347 2.15 -1.95 -10.27
N THR A 348 2.53 -0.88 -9.57
CA THR A 348 3.95 -0.58 -9.33
C THR A 348 4.32 -0.74 -7.87
N ARG A 349 5.60 -1.00 -7.61
CA ARG A 349 6.23 -0.87 -6.31
C ARG A 349 7.19 0.32 -6.29
N TRP A 350 7.16 1.07 -5.20
CA TRP A 350 8.04 2.18 -4.90
C TRP A 350 8.77 1.91 -3.59
N SER A 351 10.09 1.82 -3.65
CA SER A 351 10.88 1.79 -2.42
C SER A 351 10.92 3.18 -1.77
N PRO A 352 11.07 3.28 -0.44
CA PRO A 352 11.18 4.57 0.24
C PRO A 352 12.20 5.50 -0.44
N GLY A 353 11.75 6.70 -0.82
CA GLY A 353 12.58 7.71 -1.50
C GLY A 353 12.80 7.48 -3.00
N ALA A 354 12.18 6.48 -3.61
CA ALA A 354 12.27 6.24 -5.05
C ALA A 354 11.60 7.37 -5.85
N MET A 355 12.23 7.75 -6.97
CA MET A 355 11.67 8.72 -7.93
C MET A 355 10.94 8.06 -9.11
N LYS A 356 11.01 6.73 -9.21
CA LYS A 356 10.34 5.93 -10.24
C LYS A 356 9.85 4.61 -9.64
N GLY A 357 8.61 4.24 -9.98
CA GLY A 357 8.04 2.95 -9.62
C GLY A 357 8.50 1.83 -10.55
N ILE A 358 8.56 0.60 -10.03
CA ILE A 358 8.86 -0.61 -10.80
C ILE A 358 7.55 -1.37 -10.98
N ALA A 359 7.16 -1.67 -12.22
CA ALA A 359 6.00 -2.52 -12.50
C ALA A 359 6.21 -3.93 -11.90
N VAL A 360 5.22 -4.44 -11.16
CA VAL A 360 5.28 -5.77 -10.52
C VAL A 360 4.31 -6.77 -11.13
N VAL A 361 3.13 -6.33 -11.58
CA VAL A 361 2.15 -7.12 -12.35
C VAL A 361 1.38 -6.23 -13.33
N GLY A 362 0.86 -6.80 -14.42
CA GLY A 362 0.22 -6.10 -15.53
C GLY A 362 1.21 -5.70 -16.62
N THR A 363 0.76 -5.62 -17.88
CA THR A 363 1.64 -5.47 -19.06
C THR A 363 1.68 -4.05 -19.66
N GLU A 364 1.32 -3.03 -18.90
CA GLU A 364 1.21 -1.63 -19.38
C GLU A 364 0.24 -1.43 -20.57
N ARG A 365 -0.58 -2.45 -20.85
CA ARG A 365 -1.55 -2.49 -21.95
C ARG A 365 -2.84 -3.09 -21.41
N SER A 366 -3.96 -2.49 -21.80
CA SER A 366 -5.26 -3.06 -21.49
C SER A 366 -5.44 -4.41 -22.18
N GLY A 367 -6.25 -5.27 -21.57
CA GLY A 367 -6.57 -6.58 -22.08
C GLY A 367 -7.20 -7.45 -20.99
N SER A 368 -7.68 -8.63 -21.38
CA SER A 368 -8.41 -9.56 -20.52
C SER A 368 -7.65 -10.86 -20.23
N GLU A 369 -6.45 -11.02 -20.79
CA GLU A 369 -5.59 -12.18 -20.53
C GLU A 369 -5.17 -12.25 -19.06
N SER A 370 -4.67 -13.42 -18.63
CA SER A 370 -4.26 -13.65 -17.22
C SER A 370 -3.13 -12.73 -16.76
N THR A 371 -2.30 -12.22 -17.67
CA THR A 371 -1.21 -11.29 -17.37
C THR A 371 -1.61 -9.83 -17.46
N GLN A 372 -2.81 -9.54 -17.97
CA GLN A 372 -3.26 -8.19 -18.29
C GLN A 372 -4.32 -7.71 -17.31
N LEU A 373 -4.33 -6.40 -17.10
CA LEU A 373 -5.34 -5.69 -16.32
C LEU A 373 -5.94 -4.60 -17.21
N THR A 374 -7.13 -4.13 -16.88
CA THR A 374 -7.76 -2.97 -17.49
C THR A 374 -8.37 -2.10 -16.40
N ASN A 375 -7.82 -0.89 -16.27
CA ASN A 375 -8.26 0.13 -15.32
C ASN A 375 -8.27 -0.35 -13.84
N PRO A 376 -7.15 -0.87 -13.30
CA PRO A 376 -7.12 -1.37 -11.93
C PRO A 376 -7.42 -0.25 -10.92
N GLN A 377 -8.28 -0.53 -9.94
CA GLN A 377 -8.71 0.47 -8.95
C GLN A 377 -8.09 0.26 -7.59
N ASP A 378 -8.10 -0.97 -7.09
CA ASP A 378 -7.71 -1.26 -5.73
C ASP A 378 -6.85 -2.52 -5.67
N LEU A 379 -6.12 -2.68 -4.57
CA LEU A 379 -5.22 -3.79 -4.34
C LEU A 379 -5.07 -4.12 -2.85
N SER A 380 -4.82 -5.39 -2.55
CA SER A 380 -4.57 -5.85 -1.18
C SER A 380 -3.66 -7.08 -1.18
N PHE A 381 -2.98 -7.32 -0.06
CA PHE A 381 -2.25 -8.56 0.18
C PHE A 381 -3.07 -9.50 1.06
N ASP A 382 -3.03 -10.80 0.77
CA ASP A 382 -3.41 -11.79 1.79
C ASP A 382 -2.26 -12.03 2.79
N ARG A 383 -2.53 -12.76 3.87
CA ARG A 383 -1.53 -13.19 4.87
C ARG A 383 -0.36 -13.99 4.28
N ARG A 384 -0.57 -14.62 3.12
CA ARG A 384 0.48 -15.34 2.37
C ARG A 384 1.22 -14.43 1.40
N GLY A 385 0.87 -13.14 1.36
CA GLY A 385 1.48 -12.11 0.54
C GLY A 385 1.12 -12.18 -0.96
N ASN A 386 0.10 -12.95 -1.32
CA ASN A 386 -0.43 -12.91 -2.67
C ASN A 386 -1.11 -11.56 -2.90
N LEU A 387 -0.97 -11.02 -4.11
CA LEU A 387 -1.50 -9.72 -4.47
C LEU A 387 -2.87 -9.90 -5.14
N TYR A 388 -3.88 -9.25 -4.59
CA TYR A 388 -5.21 -9.15 -5.18
C TYR A 388 -5.38 -7.78 -5.81
N VAL A 389 -6.05 -7.72 -6.96
CA VAL A 389 -6.27 -6.48 -7.71
C VAL A 389 -7.70 -6.45 -8.24
N VAL A 390 -8.37 -5.32 -8.05
CA VAL A 390 -9.65 -5.03 -8.71
C VAL A 390 -9.36 -4.66 -10.16
N ASP A 391 -9.72 -5.55 -11.07
CA ASP A 391 -9.59 -5.38 -12.51
C ASP A 391 -10.92 -4.84 -13.09
N ARG A 392 -11.22 -3.58 -12.76
CA ARG A 392 -12.56 -2.97 -12.84
C ARG A 392 -13.25 -3.13 -14.18
N ASP A 393 -12.56 -2.79 -15.26
CA ASP A 393 -13.18 -2.77 -16.59
C ASP A 393 -13.20 -4.15 -17.25
N ASN A 394 -12.53 -5.14 -16.65
CA ASN A 394 -12.74 -6.56 -16.93
C ASN A 394 -13.76 -7.21 -15.97
N HIS A 395 -14.32 -6.44 -15.02
CA HIS A 395 -15.37 -6.88 -14.09
C HIS A 395 -15.00 -8.12 -13.28
N ARG A 396 -13.79 -8.12 -12.72
CA ARG A 396 -13.24 -9.26 -11.98
C ARG A 396 -12.25 -8.83 -10.90
N ILE A 397 -11.97 -9.75 -9.98
CA ILE A 397 -10.83 -9.65 -9.06
C ILE A 397 -9.77 -10.66 -9.48
N GLN A 398 -8.53 -10.19 -9.63
CA GLN A 398 -7.37 -10.99 -10.02
C GLN A 398 -6.48 -11.27 -8.82
N LYS A 399 -6.04 -12.53 -8.65
CA LYS A 399 -5.05 -12.94 -7.64
C LYS A 399 -3.75 -13.34 -8.32
N PHE A 400 -2.65 -12.71 -7.92
CA PHE A 400 -1.28 -13.04 -8.33
C PHE A 400 -0.56 -13.72 -7.16
N LEU A 401 -0.10 -14.95 -7.39
CA LEU A 401 0.63 -15.71 -6.37
C LEU A 401 2.05 -15.18 -6.23
N ILE A 402 2.62 -15.22 -5.02
CA ILE A 402 4.05 -15.00 -4.84
C ILE A 402 4.83 -15.96 -5.73
N ASP A 403 5.88 -15.44 -6.35
CA ASP A 403 6.88 -16.22 -7.06
C ASP A 403 8.03 -16.53 -6.11
N LEU A 404 8.25 -17.82 -5.84
CA LEU A 404 9.24 -18.30 -4.87
C LEU A 404 10.56 -18.70 -5.55
N ASP A 405 10.65 -18.59 -6.87
CA ASP A 405 11.77 -19.06 -7.70
C ASP A 405 12.81 -17.96 -8.03
#